data_AF-F6GGU9-F1
#
_entry.id   AF-F6GGU9-F1
#
_cell.length_a   1.000
_cell.length_b   1.000
_cell.length_c   1.000
_cell.angle_alpha   90.00
_cell.angle_beta   90.00
_cell.angle_gamma   90.00
#
_symmetry.space_group_name_H-M   'P 1'
#
loop_
_entity.id
_entity.type
_entity.pdbx_description
1 polymer ?
#
loop_
_entity_poly.entity_id
_entity_poly.type
_entity_poly.pdbx_seq_one_letter_code
_entity_poly.pdbx_strand_id
1 'polypeptide(L)'
;MKNLSLVIIAIILFGCQEQIELPEKSSEELKTMAIEGISVEFIFNSNKPSFGDLYLITGSEDKTFPAKNRQFEKFKSLGVSFIDQAYYGIRNESKIGDGVTIWLFPLKNGKTEFAGIDAPFDSILMEYTVLTNKENSSDLVKKVFYAFKDNLDVQIIFEGKEVNDYKTIEKRIKEITELCKNELKLVPGSEEAIKRVWGDTPEYYNLNN
;
A
#
# COMPACT_ATOMS: atom_id res chain seq x y z
N MET A 1 -5.64 10.65 65.92
CA MET A 1 -6.28 9.70 64.98
C MET A 1 -6.53 10.43 63.67
N LYS A 2 -6.15 9.79 62.56
CA LYS A 2 -6.44 10.16 61.15
C LYS A 2 -5.83 11.46 60.63
N ASN A 3 -4.91 11.32 59.69
CA ASN A 3 -5.03 11.81 58.30
C ASN A 3 -3.76 11.34 57.56
N LEU A 4 -3.83 10.41 56.62
CA LEU A 4 -4.47 10.37 55.31
C LEU A 4 -3.36 10.43 54.25
N SER A 5 -3.24 9.30 53.58
CA SER A 5 -2.44 8.95 52.41
C SER A 5 -2.19 10.06 51.39
N LEU A 6 -0.98 10.05 50.80
CA LEU A 6 -0.79 10.31 49.36
C LEU A 6 0.58 9.80 48.91
N VAL A 7 0.65 8.48 48.65
CA VAL A 7 1.70 7.91 47.81
C VAL A 7 1.21 8.06 46.37
N ILE A 8 1.74 9.04 45.65
CA ILE A 8 1.54 9.19 44.21
C ILE A 8 2.40 8.12 43.54
N ILE A 9 1.80 6.96 43.28
CA ILE A 9 2.36 5.99 42.34
C ILE A 9 2.07 6.53 40.95
N ALA A 10 3.04 7.24 40.38
CA ALA A 10 3.08 7.50 38.95
C ALA A 10 3.29 6.15 38.24
N ILE A 11 2.19 5.48 37.90
CA ILE A 11 2.22 4.37 36.94
C ILE A 11 2.61 5.01 35.62
N ILE A 12 3.91 4.97 35.32
CA ILE A 12 4.40 5.18 33.97
C ILE A 12 3.81 4.02 33.17
N LEU A 13 2.70 4.29 32.49
CA LEU A 13 2.17 3.47 31.42
C LEU A 13 3.19 3.55 30.27
N PHE A 14 4.34 2.89 30.44
CA PHE A 14 5.07 2.34 29.32
C PHE A 14 4.13 1.29 28.75
N GLY A 15 3.28 1.70 27.81
CA GLY A 15 2.63 0.78 26.91
C GLY A 15 3.74 -0.03 26.27
N CYS A 16 3.91 -1.28 26.69
CA CYS A 16 4.59 -2.27 25.89
C CYS A 16 3.84 -2.29 24.57
N GLN A 17 4.39 -1.60 23.57
CA GLN A 17 3.88 -1.66 22.21
C GLN A 17 4.16 -3.10 21.78
N GLU A 18 3.13 -3.94 21.85
CA GLU A 18 3.22 -5.34 21.47
C GLU A 18 3.70 -5.39 20.01
N GLN A 19 4.96 -5.79 19.82
CA GLN A 19 5.52 -5.89 18.48
C GLN A 19 4.78 -7.02 17.77
N ILE A 20 4.07 -6.68 16.71
CA ILE A 20 3.41 -7.66 15.87
C ILE A 20 4.50 -8.46 15.16
N GLU A 21 4.76 -9.68 15.65
CA GLU A 21 5.65 -10.61 14.97
C GLU A 21 4.96 -11.13 13.71
N LEU A 22 5.55 -10.85 12.54
CA LEU A 22 5.13 -11.50 11.30
C LEU A 22 5.50 -12.98 11.32
N PRO A 23 4.73 -13.83 10.63
CA PRO A 23 5.20 -15.18 10.34
C PRO A 23 6.54 -15.10 9.61
N GLU A 24 7.49 -15.94 10.00
CA GLU A 24 8.72 -16.14 9.24
C GLU A 24 8.37 -16.63 7.83
N LYS A 25 9.07 -16.09 6.83
CA LYS A 25 8.91 -16.48 5.43
C LYS A 25 10.11 -17.24 4.94
N SER A 26 9.86 -18.30 4.18
CA SER A 26 10.91 -18.97 3.43
C SER A 26 11.49 -18.06 2.34
N SER A 27 12.72 -18.35 1.90
CA SER A 27 13.36 -17.64 0.78
C SER A 27 12.48 -17.68 -0.48
N GLU A 28 11.81 -18.81 -0.78
CA GLU A 28 10.91 -18.90 -1.93
C GLU A 28 9.69 -18.00 -1.81
N GLU A 29 9.06 -17.90 -0.62
CA GLU A 29 7.96 -16.95 -0.41
C GLU A 29 8.42 -15.51 -0.59
N LEU A 30 9.61 -15.14 -0.08
CA LEU A 30 10.16 -13.80 -0.24
C LEU A 30 10.51 -13.49 -1.71
N LYS A 31 10.96 -14.48 -2.50
CA LYS A 31 11.16 -14.34 -3.95
C LYS A 31 9.84 -14.10 -4.67
N THR A 32 8.79 -14.83 -4.31
CA THR A 32 7.45 -14.59 -4.83
C THR A 32 6.99 -13.17 -4.50
N MET A 33 7.11 -12.74 -3.25
CA MET A 33 6.76 -11.36 -2.83
C MET A 33 7.63 -10.29 -3.51
N ALA A 34 8.89 -10.59 -3.87
CA ALA A 34 9.73 -9.66 -4.61
C ALA A 34 9.16 -9.37 -6.00
N ILE A 35 8.66 -10.41 -6.68
CA ILE A 35 8.19 -10.38 -8.07
C ILE A 35 6.73 -9.94 -8.16
N GLU A 36 5.86 -10.54 -7.36
CA GLU A 36 4.41 -10.27 -7.36
C GLU A 36 4.07 -9.02 -6.56
N GLY A 37 4.89 -8.70 -5.56
CA GLY A 37 4.71 -7.56 -4.68
C GLY A 37 4.14 -7.91 -3.32
N ILE A 38 4.04 -6.89 -2.50
CA ILE A 38 3.40 -6.95 -1.18
C ILE A 38 2.08 -6.21 -1.23
N SER A 39 1.11 -6.66 -0.43
CA SER A 39 -0.21 -6.04 -0.37
C SER A 39 -0.56 -5.62 1.05
N VAL A 40 -1.08 -4.40 1.19
CA VAL A 40 -1.61 -3.85 2.44
C VAL A 40 -3.07 -3.50 2.20
N GLU A 41 -3.97 -4.07 2.99
CA GLU A 41 -5.40 -3.83 2.86
C GLU A 41 -5.88 -2.82 3.91
N PHE A 42 -6.59 -1.79 3.47
CA PHE A 42 -7.24 -0.79 4.31
C PHE A 42 -8.74 -1.02 4.31
N ILE A 43 -9.27 -1.66 5.35
CA ILE A 43 -10.69 -2.04 5.49
C ILE A 43 -11.45 -0.91 6.18
N PHE A 44 -12.51 -0.41 5.57
CA PHE A 44 -13.30 0.69 6.15
C PHE A 44 -14.21 0.17 7.27
N ASN A 45 -14.02 0.68 8.49
CA ASN A 45 -14.88 0.34 9.63
C ASN A 45 -16.24 1.02 9.52
N SER A 46 -16.27 2.22 8.93
CA SER A 46 -17.46 3.04 8.72
C SER A 46 -17.33 3.86 7.44
N ASN A 47 -18.44 4.47 6.98
CA ASN A 47 -18.46 5.41 5.84
C ASN A 47 -17.78 4.86 4.58
N LYS A 48 -18.16 3.64 4.19
CA LYS A 48 -17.67 2.96 3.00
C LYS A 48 -17.78 3.87 1.77
N PRO A 49 -16.65 4.28 1.17
CA PRO A 49 -16.66 5.19 0.04
C PRO A 49 -17.17 4.51 -1.22
N SER A 50 -17.69 5.31 -2.14
CA SER A 50 -17.98 4.87 -3.50
C SER A 50 -16.93 5.35 -4.50
N PHE A 51 -17.07 4.96 -5.76
CA PHE A 51 -16.12 5.33 -6.81
C PHE A 51 -15.93 6.86 -6.93
N GLY A 52 -17.01 7.63 -6.87
CA GLY A 52 -16.96 9.09 -6.91
C GLY A 52 -16.13 9.69 -5.78
N ASP A 53 -16.20 9.11 -4.57
CA ASP A 53 -15.40 9.55 -3.42
C ASP A 53 -13.92 9.26 -3.64
N LEU A 54 -13.57 8.05 -4.08
CA LEU A 54 -12.19 7.66 -4.33
C LEU A 54 -11.57 8.50 -5.45
N TYR A 55 -12.34 8.86 -6.48
CA TYR A 55 -11.83 9.64 -7.61
C TYR A 55 -11.20 10.98 -7.19
N LEU A 56 -11.65 11.57 -6.08
CA LEU A 56 -11.08 12.79 -5.51
C LEU A 56 -9.59 12.67 -5.17
N ILE A 57 -9.07 11.45 -4.98
CA ILE A 57 -7.65 11.18 -4.76
C ILE A 57 -6.77 11.68 -5.93
N THR A 58 -7.35 11.78 -7.12
CA THR A 58 -6.70 12.30 -8.34
C THR A 58 -6.60 13.84 -8.35
N GLY A 59 -7.24 14.51 -7.38
CA GLY A 59 -7.36 15.96 -7.34
C GLY A 59 -8.39 16.55 -8.30
N SER A 60 -9.27 15.71 -8.84
CA SER A 60 -10.38 16.05 -9.73
C SER A 60 -11.67 15.36 -9.28
N GLU A 61 -12.82 15.77 -9.81
CA GLU A 61 -14.11 15.08 -9.61
C GLU A 61 -14.44 14.20 -10.82
N ASP A 62 -15.06 13.05 -10.58
CA ASP A 62 -15.61 12.24 -11.66
C ASP A 62 -16.87 12.90 -12.23
N LYS A 63 -17.01 12.90 -13.55
CA LYS A 63 -18.14 13.58 -14.23
C LYS A 63 -19.44 12.79 -14.15
N THR A 64 -19.36 11.49 -13.92
CA THR A 64 -20.49 10.55 -13.93
C THR A 64 -20.97 10.27 -12.51
N PHE A 65 -20.03 10.13 -11.58
CA PHE A 65 -20.28 9.72 -10.21
C PHE A 65 -19.83 10.83 -9.24
N PRO A 66 -20.73 11.75 -8.85
CA PRO A 66 -20.37 12.82 -7.94
C PRO A 66 -19.99 12.28 -6.56
N ALA A 67 -18.95 12.83 -5.96
CA ALA A 67 -18.53 12.45 -4.63
C ALA A 67 -19.60 12.82 -3.59
N LYS A 68 -19.87 11.88 -2.69
CA LYS A 68 -20.77 12.02 -1.52
C LYS A 68 -19.97 12.42 -0.28
N ASN A 69 -18.70 12.03 -0.21
CA ASN A 69 -17.75 12.34 0.85
C ASN A 69 -16.44 12.86 0.27
N ARG A 70 -15.95 13.98 0.81
CA ARG A 70 -14.74 14.67 0.33
C ARG A 70 -13.44 14.31 1.04
N GLN A 71 -13.42 13.29 1.90
CA GLN A 71 -12.24 12.92 2.69
C GLN A 71 -10.99 12.63 1.83
N PHE A 72 -11.17 12.09 0.63
CA PHE A 72 -10.09 11.73 -0.28
C PHE A 72 -9.38 12.93 -0.94
N GLU A 73 -9.94 14.15 -0.88
CA GLU A 73 -9.27 15.36 -1.40
C GLU A 73 -7.94 15.64 -0.71
N LYS A 74 -7.83 15.26 0.58
CA LYS A 74 -6.63 15.43 1.40
C LYS A 74 -5.43 14.67 0.83
N PHE A 75 -5.67 13.69 -0.03
CA PHE A 75 -4.66 12.78 -0.57
C PHE A 75 -4.16 13.20 -1.95
N LYS A 76 -4.62 14.32 -2.50
CA LYS A 76 -4.16 14.85 -3.79
C LYS A 76 -2.63 14.95 -3.88
N SER A 77 -1.96 15.28 -2.77
CA SER A 77 -0.49 15.38 -2.73
C SER A 77 0.24 14.05 -2.90
N LEU A 78 -0.45 12.91 -2.84
CA LEU A 78 0.13 11.59 -3.13
C LEU A 78 0.41 11.39 -4.63
N GLY A 79 -0.20 12.19 -5.51
CA GLY A 79 0.01 12.09 -6.95
C GLY A 79 -0.63 10.85 -7.59
N VAL A 80 -1.69 10.32 -6.97
CA VAL A 80 -2.44 9.18 -7.51
C VAL A 80 -3.13 9.58 -8.81
N SER A 81 -3.04 8.73 -9.81
CA SER A 81 -3.71 8.86 -11.10
C SER A 81 -4.77 7.78 -11.25
N PHE A 82 -5.78 8.07 -12.05
CA PHE A 82 -6.70 7.06 -12.58
C PHE A 82 -6.10 6.42 -13.83
N ILE A 83 -6.01 5.10 -13.88
CA ILE A 83 -5.25 4.31 -14.84
C ILE A 83 -6.18 3.30 -15.52
N ASP A 84 -6.05 3.19 -16.85
CA ASP A 84 -6.75 2.24 -17.71
C ASP A 84 -8.26 2.14 -17.47
N GLN A 85 -8.87 3.28 -17.13
CA GLN A 85 -10.29 3.42 -16.89
C GLN A 85 -10.85 2.51 -15.80
N ALA A 86 -10.03 1.95 -14.92
CA ALA A 86 -10.49 1.02 -13.89
C ALA A 86 -9.70 1.07 -12.57
N TYR A 87 -8.46 1.54 -12.60
CA TYR A 87 -7.53 1.38 -11.48
C TYR A 87 -6.99 2.73 -11.00
N TYR A 88 -6.41 2.73 -9.81
CA TYR A 88 -5.75 3.90 -9.25
C TYR A 88 -4.30 3.55 -8.96
N GLY A 89 -3.37 4.48 -9.20
CA GLY A 89 -1.98 4.21 -8.88
C GLY A 89 -1.08 5.43 -8.95
N ILE A 90 0.09 5.31 -8.32
CA ILE A 90 1.18 6.28 -8.39
C ILE A 90 2.15 5.79 -9.44
N ARG A 91 2.25 6.50 -10.57
CA ARG A 91 3.14 6.13 -11.68
C ARG A 91 4.61 6.24 -11.28
N ASN A 92 5.44 5.33 -11.78
CA ASN A 92 6.89 5.49 -11.71
C ASN A 92 7.38 6.36 -12.88
N GLU A 93 8.66 6.73 -12.86
CA GLU A 93 9.30 7.44 -13.99
C GLU A 93 9.73 6.49 -15.12
N SER A 94 9.70 5.18 -14.87
CA SER A 94 10.07 4.17 -15.86
C SER A 94 9.02 4.10 -16.95
N LYS A 95 9.47 3.95 -18.18
CA LYS A 95 8.58 3.62 -19.29
C LYS A 95 8.36 2.12 -19.42
N ILE A 96 9.20 1.29 -18.78
CA ILE A 96 9.23 -0.17 -18.92
C ILE A 96 8.32 -0.84 -17.88
N GLY A 97 7.51 -1.81 -18.32
CA GLY A 97 6.51 -2.52 -17.50
C GLY A 97 5.17 -1.78 -17.47
N ASP A 98 4.41 -1.96 -16.38
CA ASP A 98 3.13 -1.26 -16.16
C ASP A 98 3.28 0.24 -15.84
N GLY A 99 4.50 0.70 -15.54
CA GLY A 99 4.80 2.09 -15.23
C GLY A 99 4.18 2.56 -13.91
N VAL A 100 3.90 1.66 -12.97
CA VAL A 100 3.26 1.98 -11.68
C VAL A 100 4.13 1.53 -10.51
N THR A 101 4.31 2.44 -9.55
CA THR A 101 5.01 2.15 -8.29
C THR A 101 4.06 1.53 -7.27
N ILE A 102 2.89 2.15 -7.10
CA ILE A 102 1.87 1.72 -6.14
C ILE A 102 0.55 1.62 -6.86
N TRP A 103 -0.10 0.46 -6.74
CA TRP A 103 -1.48 0.28 -7.14
C TRP A 103 -2.42 0.42 -5.95
N LEU A 104 -3.64 0.90 -6.21
CA LEU A 104 -4.73 1.00 -5.26
C LEU A 104 -5.99 0.41 -5.91
N PHE A 105 -6.49 -0.69 -5.35
CA PHE A 105 -7.65 -1.41 -5.85
C PHE A 105 -8.81 -1.31 -4.86
N PRO A 106 -9.94 -0.68 -5.20
CA PRO A 106 -11.14 -0.76 -4.37
C PRO A 106 -11.67 -2.19 -4.40
N LEU A 107 -11.95 -2.77 -3.23
CA LEU A 107 -12.46 -4.14 -3.09
C LEU A 107 -13.85 -4.16 -2.47
N LYS A 108 -14.72 -5.03 -2.97
CA LYS A 108 -16.01 -5.36 -2.37
C LYS A 108 -16.17 -6.86 -2.27
N ASN A 109 -16.52 -7.34 -1.07
CA ASN A 109 -16.55 -8.76 -0.73
C ASN A 109 -15.24 -9.49 -1.15
N GLY A 110 -14.09 -8.83 -0.96
CA GLY A 110 -12.77 -9.36 -1.30
C GLY A 110 -12.45 -9.44 -2.79
N LYS A 111 -13.25 -8.79 -3.66
CA LYS A 111 -13.01 -8.74 -5.11
C LYS A 111 -12.82 -7.31 -5.59
N THR A 112 -11.91 -7.11 -6.54
CA THR A 112 -11.69 -5.82 -7.18
C THR A 112 -12.97 -5.34 -7.85
N GLU A 113 -13.41 -4.14 -7.46
CA GLU A 113 -14.48 -3.42 -8.15
C GLU A 113 -13.88 -2.62 -9.30
N PHE A 114 -14.44 -2.79 -10.50
CA PHE A 114 -14.01 -2.06 -11.68
C PHE A 114 -14.85 -0.79 -11.85
N ALA A 115 -14.28 0.23 -12.49
CA ALA A 115 -15.02 1.45 -12.77
C ALA A 115 -16.26 1.16 -13.62
N GLY A 116 -17.37 1.81 -13.28
CA GLY A 116 -18.65 1.67 -13.99
C GLY A 116 -19.86 1.54 -13.08
N ILE A 117 -19.66 1.32 -11.77
CA ILE A 117 -20.73 1.28 -10.78
C ILE A 117 -20.35 2.17 -9.59
N ASP A 118 -21.19 3.16 -9.27
CA ASP A 118 -21.04 3.96 -8.05
C ASP A 118 -21.66 3.27 -6.84
N ALA A 119 -21.07 2.13 -6.48
CA ALA A 119 -21.43 1.37 -5.30
C ALA A 119 -20.37 1.55 -4.21
N PRO A 120 -20.76 1.51 -2.92
CA PRO A 120 -19.80 1.45 -1.83
C PRO A 120 -18.94 0.18 -1.92
N PHE A 121 -17.66 0.31 -1.57
CA PHE A 121 -16.70 -0.78 -1.46
C PHE A 121 -16.18 -0.91 -0.01
N ASP A 122 -15.68 -2.10 0.32
CA ASP A 122 -15.36 -2.51 1.69
C ASP A 122 -13.93 -2.17 2.12
N SER A 123 -12.99 -2.17 1.17
CA SER A 123 -11.58 -1.90 1.44
C SER A 123 -10.83 -1.35 0.23
N ILE A 124 -9.61 -0.88 0.44
CA ILE A 124 -8.63 -0.61 -0.63
C ILE A 124 -7.43 -1.52 -0.42
N LEU A 125 -7.06 -2.28 -1.44
CA LEU A 125 -5.81 -3.04 -1.48
C LEU A 125 -4.73 -2.17 -2.12
N MET A 126 -3.69 -1.85 -1.36
CA MET A 126 -2.48 -1.24 -1.88
C MET A 126 -1.47 -2.32 -2.24
N GLU A 127 -0.95 -2.30 -3.46
CA GLU A 127 0.11 -3.22 -3.90
C GLU A 127 1.40 -2.45 -4.25
N TYR A 128 2.53 -3.04 -3.87
CA TYR A 128 3.88 -2.52 -4.16
C TYR A 128 4.83 -3.66 -4.53
N THR A 129 5.34 -3.64 -5.75
CA THR A 129 6.34 -4.62 -6.21
C THR A 129 7.75 -4.16 -5.86
N VAL A 130 8.42 -4.90 -4.99
CA VAL A 130 9.77 -4.54 -4.52
C VAL A 130 10.79 -4.61 -5.65
N LEU A 131 10.80 -5.69 -6.45
CA LEU A 131 11.88 -5.93 -7.42
C LEU A 131 11.89 -4.90 -8.57
N THR A 132 10.73 -4.43 -9.01
CA THR A 132 10.62 -3.52 -10.17
C THR A 132 10.81 -2.04 -9.80
N ASN A 133 10.89 -1.71 -8.51
CA ASN A 133 10.98 -0.35 -8.03
C ASN A 133 12.31 -0.08 -7.31
N LYS A 134 12.80 1.17 -7.42
CA LYS A 134 13.98 1.62 -6.69
C LYS A 134 13.73 1.54 -5.18
N GLU A 135 14.77 1.27 -4.40
CA GLU A 135 14.63 1.11 -2.94
C GLU A 135 13.98 2.31 -2.23
N ASN A 136 14.32 3.53 -2.67
CA ASN A 136 13.74 4.75 -2.12
C ASN A 136 12.26 4.95 -2.51
N SER A 137 11.72 4.20 -3.47
CA SER A 137 10.29 4.21 -3.79
C SER A 137 9.43 3.67 -2.63
N SER A 138 10.01 2.89 -1.72
CA SER A 138 9.31 2.42 -0.50
C SER A 138 8.83 3.56 0.40
N ASP A 139 9.42 4.76 0.30
CA ASP A 139 8.93 5.97 0.98
C ASP A 139 7.50 6.33 0.55
N LEU A 140 7.09 5.99 -0.67
CA LEU A 140 5.71 6.18 -1.12
C LEU A 140 4.75 5.23 -0.39
N VAL A 141 5.15 3.98 -0.15
CA VAL A 141 4.35 3.01 0.61
C VAL A 141 4.09 3.55 2.01
N LYS A 142 5.13 4.09 2.66
CA LYS A 142 5.03 4.76 3.95
C LYS A 142 4.07 5.96 3.92
N LYS A 143 4.18 6.82 2.91
CA LYS A 143 3.30 8.00 2.75
C LYS A 143 1.84 7.60 2.57
N VAL A 144 1.56 6.62 1.71
CA VAL A 144 0.19 6.11 1.49
C VAL A 144 -0.36 5.48 2.78
N PHE A 145 0.44 4.64 3.45
CA PHE A 145 0.07 4.03 4.73
C PHE A 145 -0.39 5.07 5.75
N TYR A 146 0.43 6.09 6.02
CA TYR A 146 0.07 7.12 7.00
C TYR A 146 -1.06 8.03 6.51
N ALA A 147 -1.13 8.34 5.21
CA ALA A 147 -2.24 9.11 4.67
C ALA A 147 -3.58 8.43 4.97
N PHE A 148 -3.68 7.12 4.73
CA PHE A 148 -4.89 6.34 4.98
C PHE A 148 -5.14 6.19 6.48
N LYS A 149 -4.13 5.72 7.23
CA LYS A 149 -4.23 5.48 8.68
C LYS A 149 -4.66 6.73 9.46
N ASP A 150 -4.13 7.89 9.12
CA ASP A 150 -4.31 9.10 9.94
C ASP A 150 -5.54 9.93 9.52
N ASN A 151 -6.14 9.64 8.37
CA ASN A 151 -7.27 10.43 7.84
C ASN A 151 -8.55 9.62 7.60
N LEU A 152 -8.49 8.29 7.64
CA LEU A 152 -9.62 7.39 7.39
C LEU A 152 -9.85 6.50 8.62
N ASP A 153 -11.11 6.14 8.85
CA ASP A 153 -11.49 5.14 9.84
C ASP A 153 -11.33 3.74 9.22
N VAL A 154 -10.10 3.22 9.30
CA VAL A 154 -9.71 1.95 8.67
C VAL A 154 -9.02 1.01 9.65
N GLN A 155 -9.34 -0.29 9.52
CA GLN A 155 -8.50 -1.38 10.00
C GLN A 155 -7.46 -1.69 8.91
N ILE A 156 -6.19 -1.87 9.29
CA ILE A 156 -5.12 -2.12 8.31
C ILE A 156 -4.62 -3.54 8.47
N ILE A 157 -4.70 -4.33 7.40
CA ILE A 157 -4.26 -5.72 7.36
C ILE A 157 -3.01 -5.85 6.51
N PHE A 158 -2.00 -6.51 7.05
CA PHE A 158 -0.79 -6.90 6.35
C PHE A 158 -0.45 -8.34 6.68
N GLU A 159 -0.33 -9.19 5.64
CA GLU A 159 -0.06 -10.63 5.78
C GLU A 159 -1.02 -11.35 6.74
N GLY A 160 -2.31 -10.99 6.66
CA GLY A 160 -3.36 -11.59 7.47
C GLY A 160 -3.38 -11.13 8.93
N LYS A 161 -2.55 -10.16 9.33
CA LYS A 161 -2.53 -9.57 10.67
C LYS A 161 -2.92 -8.10 10.63
N GLU A 162 -3.65 -7.66 11.64
CA GLU A 162 -3.89 -6.24 11.85
C GLU A 162 -2.57 -5.54 12.24
N VAL A 163 -2.27 -4.43 11.59
CA VAL A 163 -1.08 -3.62 11.85
C VAL A 163 -1.48 -2.17 12.14
N ASN A 164 -0.87 -1.59 13.17
CA ASN A 164 -1.16 -0.21 13.60
C ASN A 164 0.02 0.75 13.36
N ASP A 165 1.16 0.24 12.92
CA ASP A 165 2.32 1.03 12.54
C ASP A 165 3.01 0.46 11.28
N TYR A 166 3.86 1.28 10.67
CA TYR A 166 4.53 0.94 9.41
C TYR A 166 5.77 0.04 9.60
N LYS A 167 6.26 -0.16 10.84
CA LYS A 167 7.55 -0.84 11.08
C LYS A 167 7.54 -2.27 10.56
N THR A 168 6.41 -2.95 10.69
CA THR A 168 6.22 -4.33 10.24
C THR A 168 6.31 -4.44 8.72
N ILE A 169 5.68 -3.52 7.99
CA ILE A 169 5.75 -3.44 6.52
C ILE A 169 7.17 -3.06 6.08
N GLU A 170 7.78 -2.07 6.76
CA GLU A 170 9.16 -1.63 6.49
C GLU A 170 10.17 -2.77 6.66
N LYS A 171 10.04 -3.56 7.73
CA LYS A 171 10.88 -4.73 7.99
C LYS A 171 10.77 -5.73 6.83
N ARG A 172 9.56 -6.06 6.38
CA ARG A 172 9.38 -6.99 5.26
C ARG A 172 9.95 -6.47 3.96
N ILE A 173 9.77 -5.18 3.64
CA ILE A 173 10.38 -4.58 2.44
C ILE A 173 11.91 -4.69 2.50
N LYS A 174 12.52 -4.47 3.67
CA LYS A 174 13.97 -4.62 3.86
C LYS A 174 14.43 -6.06 3.67
N GLU A 175 13.74 -7.04 4.26
CA GLU A 175 14.02 -8.47 4.08
C GLU A 175 14.01 -8.86 2.59
N ILE A 176 12.97 -8.44 1.85
CA ILE A 176 12.85 -8.72 0.42
C ILE A 176 13.97 -8.01 -0.37
N THR A 177 14.27 -6.76 -0.05
CA THR A 177 15.34 -5.98 -0.70
C THR A 177 16.71 -6.63 -0.52
N GLU A 178 17.02 -7.10 0.70
CA GLU A 178 18.26 -7.81 1.00
C GLU A 178 18.32 -9.14 0.26
N LEU A 179 17.22 -9.89 0.19
CA LEU A 179 17.14 -11.13 -0.58
C LEU A 179 17.37 -10.89 -2.08
N CYS A 180 16.80 -9.84 -2.67
CA CYS A 180 17.03 -9.48 -4.07
C CYS A 180 18.53 -9.30 -4.35
N LYS A 181 19.23 -8.56 -3.49
CA LYS A 181 20.68 -8.30 -3.64
C LYS A 181 21.53 -9.55 -3.41
N ASN A 182 21.21 -10.31 -2.36
CA ASN A 182 22.07 -11.37 -1.87
C ASN A 182 21.84 -12.70 -2.59
N GLU A 183 20.59 -13.05 -2.88
CA GLU A 183 20.24 -14.34 -3.50
C GLU A 183 19.98 -14.20 -4.99
N LEU A 184 19.14 -13.23 -5.39
CA LEU A 184 18.80 -13.04 -6.81
C LEU A 184 19.91 -12.34 -7.59
N LYS A 185 20.85 -11.70 -6.89
CA LYS A 185 21.91 -10.87 -7.48
C LYS A 185 21.34 -9.74 -8.37
N LEU A 186 20.18 -9.22 -7.97
CA LEU A 186 19.48 -8.14 -8.65
C LEU A 186 19.39 -6.92 -7.74
N VAL A 187 19.58 -5.74 -8.30
CA VAL A 187 19.33 -4.47 -7.61
C VAL A 187 17.89 -4.04 -7.92
N PRO A 188 17.02 -3.86 -6.91
CA PRO A 188 15.65 -3.41 -7.14
C PRO A 188 15.57 -2.15 -8.02
N GLY A 189 14.69 -2.19 -9.03
CA GLY A 189 14.50 -1.12 -10.00
C GLY A 189 15.60 -0.99 -11.06
N SER A 190 16.58 -1.91 -11.12
CA SER A 190 17.52 -1.98 -12.25
C SER A 190 16.85 -2.50 -13.51
N GLU A 191 17.46 -2.29 -14.68
CA GLU A 191 16.94 -2.82 -15.95
C GLU A 191 16.82 -4.34 -15.92
N GLU A 192 17.79 -5.04 -15.31
CA GLU A 192 17.77 -6.50 -15.15
C GLU A 192 16.63 -6.95 -14.24
N ALA A 193 16.37 -6.21 -13.16
CA ALA A 193 15.28 -6.50 -12.25
C ALA A 193 13.91 -6.30 -12.91
N ILE A 194 13.76 -5.22 -13.69
CA ILE A 194 12.54 -4.97 -14.48
C ILE A 194 12.36 -6.05 -15.56
N LYS A 195 13.43 -6.39 -16.28
CA LYS A 195 13.43 -7.47 -17.28
C LYS A 195 13.11 -8.84 -16.67
N ARG A 196 13.54 -9.09 -15.43
CA ARG A 196 13.24 -10.36 -14.73
C ARG A 196 11.74 -10.58 -14.52
N VAL A 197 10.98 -9.51 -14.37
CA VAL A 197 9.52 -9.52 -14.16
C VAL A 197 8.76 -9.40 -15.47
N TRP A 198 9.16 -8.44 -16.31
CA TRP A 198 8.41 -8.07 -17.51
C TRP A 198 8.99 -8.61 -18.82
N GLY A 199 10.18 -9.23 -18.81
CA GLY A 199 10.94 -9.56 -20.03
C GLY A 199 10.25 -10.53 -21.00
N ASP A 200 9.26 -11.28 -20.52
CA ASP A 200 8.46 -12.21 -21.33
C ASP A 200 7.08 -11.64 -21.68
N THR A 201 6.78 -10.39 -21.31
CA THR A 201 5.49 -9.76 -21.55
C THR A 201 5.53 -8.83 -22.75
N PRO A 202 4.43 -8.71 -23.53
CA PRO A 202 4.37 -7.81 -24.68
C PRO A 202 4.72 -6.35 -24.36
N GLU A 203 4.43 -5.91 -23.14
CA GLU A 203 4.69 -4.56 -22.63
C GLU A 203 6.20 -4.23 -22.64
N TYR A 204 7.07 -5.21 -22.42
CA TYR A 204 8.53 -5.01 -22.44
C TYR A 204 9.11 -4.88 -23.85
N TYR A 205 8.52 -5.57 -24.84
CA TYR A 205 9.00 -5.58 -26.22
C TYR A 205 8.61 -4.33 -27.02
N ASN A 206 7.52 -3.65 -26.65
CA ASN A 206 7.00 -2.49 -27.37
C ASN A 206 7.77 -1.17 -27.11
N LEU A 207 8.70 -1.16 -26.16
CA LEU A 207 9.48 0.03 -25.78
C LEU A 207 10.95 -0.03 -26.21
N ASN A 208 11.42 -1.22 -26.57
CA ASN A 208 12.82 -1.50 -26.93
C ASN A 208 13.02 -1.72 -28.44
N ASN A 209 11.98 -1.47 -29.25
CA ASN A 209 12.00 -1.40 -30.72
C ASN A 209 11.52 -0.01 -31.17
#